data_AF-A0A8C9F4T9-F1
#
_entry.id   AF-A0A8C9F4T9-F1
#
_cell.length_a   1.000
_cell.length_b   1.000
_cell.length_c   1.000
_cell.angle_alpha   90.00
_cell.angle_beta   90.00
_cell.angle_gamma   90.00
#
_symmetry.space_group_name_H-M   'P 1'
#
loop_
_entity.id
_entity.type
_entity.pdbx_description
1 polymer ?
#
loop_
_entity_poly.entity_id
_entity_poly.type
_entity_poly.pdbx_seq_one_letter_code
_entity_poly.pdbx_strand_id
1 'polypeptide(L)'
;MYLFTRGEGLLKTTQDLFHQAEIFATEGMKLASTLQVFSDQVHDDDKPLLLLEAEKLIPVCKQLQITAKTSVQGKSATFTKVKIQVFLLCNTLLLLFFMRKRNLLQVEVLFCSSHLSRS
;
A
#
# COMPACT_ATOMS: atom_id res chain seq x y z
N MET A 1 1.30 2.61 -11.34
CA MET A 1 1.69 1.17 -11.35
C MET A 1 0.81 0.33 -12.27
N TYR A 2 -0.53 0.37 -12.18
CA TYR A 2 -1.40 -0.33 -13.14
C TYR A 2 -1.17 0.06 -14.61
N LEU A 3 -1.02 1.35 -14.91
CA LEU A 3 -0.72 1.82 -16.27
C LEU A 3 0.58 1.21 -16.82
N PHE A 4 1.61 1.04 -15.98
CA PHE A 4 2.86 0.39 -16.39
C PHE A 4 2.63 -1.05 -16.86
N THR A 5 1.75 -1.81 -16.20
CA THR A 5 1.42 -3.18 -16.63
C THR A 5 0.70 -3.25 -17.97
N ARG A 6 0.20 -2.12 -18.47
CA ARG A 6 -0.39 -1.95 -19.80
C ARG A 6 0.56 -1.34 -20.84
N GLY A 7 1.79 -1.00 -20.45
CA GLY A 7 2.72 -0.25 -21.30
C GLY A 7 2.40 1.25 -21.41
N GLU A 8 1.60 1.78 -20.49
CA GLU A 8 1.14 3.17 -20.46
C GLU A 8 1.71 3.94 -19.24
N GLY A 9 1.57 5.26 -19.25
CA GLY A 9 1.87 6.11 -18.08
C GLY A 9 3.32 6.58 -17.95
N LEU A 10 3.65 7.07 -16.75
CA LEU A 10 4.89 7.79 -16.44
C LEU A 10 6.09 6.86 -16.16
N LEU A 11 5.84 5.66 -15.64
CA LEU A 11 6.91 4.69 -15.37
C LEU A 11 7.40 4.12 -16.70
N LYS A 12 8.70 4.17 -16.96
CA LYS A 12 9.29 3.74 -18.23
C LYS A 12 10.11 2.46 -18.08
N THR A 13 10.61 2.22 -16.88
CA THR A 13 11.46 1.06 -16.59
C THR A 13 10.86 0.18 -15.49
N THR A 14 11.25 -1.09 -15.47
CA THR A 14 10.92 -2.00 -14.35
C THR A 14 11.52 -1.51 -13.03
N GLN A 15 12.64 -0.78 -13.08
CA GLN A 15 13.23 -0.14 -11.91
C GLN A 15 12.32 0.96 -11.35
N ASP A 16 11.69 1.78 -12.21
CA ASP A 16 10.72 2.80 -11.77
C ASP A 16 9.54 2.13 -11.06
N LEU A 17 9.05 1.00 -11.58
CA LEU A 17 8.00 0.22 -10.93
C LEU A 17 8.45 -0.28 -9.55
N PHE A 18 9.67 -0.78 -9.43
CA PHE A 18 10.19 -1.29 -8.15
C PHE A 18 10.33 -0.17 -7.12
N HIS A 19 10.82 1.00 -7.54
CA HIS A 19 10.92 2.17 -6.68
C HIS A 19 9.53 2.65 -6.22
N GLN A 20 8.54 2.71 -7.12
CA GLN A 20 7.17 3.07 -6.76
C GLN A 20 6.53 2.05 -5.81
N ALA A 21 6.83 0.76 -5.98
CA ALA A 21 6.37 -0.28 -5.06
C ALA A 21 6.93 -0.09 -3.64
N GLU A 22 8.19 0.35 -3.52
CA GLU A 22 8.83 0.64 -2.25
C GLU A 22 8.19 1.84 -1.55
N ILE A 23 7.94 2.92 -2.29
CA ILE A 23 7.22 4.10 -1.78
C ILE A 23 5.83 3.69 -1.30
N PHE A 24 5.07 2.96 -2.12
CA PHE A 24 3.74 2.49 -1.78
C PHE A 24 3.74 1.62 -0.51
N ALA A 25 4.69 0.68 -0.39
CA ALA A 25 4.83 -0.14 0.81
C ALA A 25 5.12 0.71 2.06
N THR A 26 5.94 1.75 1.92
CA THR A 26 6.28 2.66 3.01
C THR A 26 5.06 3.46 3.48
N GLU A 27 4.28 3.99 2.53
CA GLU A 27 3.02 4.69 2.86
C GLU A 27 1.97 3.73 3.44
N GLY A 28 1.89 2.49 2.96
CA GLY A 28 1.02 1.45 3.52
C GLY A 28 1.37 1.09 4.97
N MET A 29 2.67 1.04 5.31
CA MET A 29 3.12 0.84 6.70
C MET A 29 2.75 2.03 7.60
N LYS A 30 2.97 3.27 7.12
CA LYS A 30 2.56 4.48 7.87
C LYS A 30 1.05 4.51 8.10
N LEU A 31 0.28 4.11 7.10
CA LEU A 31 -1.17 3.98 7.21
C LEU A 31 -1.54 2.96 8.27
N ALA A 32 -0.93 1.77 8.29
CA ALA A 32 -1.18 0.76 9.33
C ALA A 32 -0.93 1.32 10.74
N SER A 33 0.19 2.01 10.96
CA SER A 33 0.49 2.66 12.24
C SER A 33 -0.50 3.77 12.58
N THR A 34 -0.92 4.56 11.59
CA THR A 34 -1.94 5.61 11.78
C THR A 34 -3.29 5.00 12.18
N LEU A 35 -3.67 3.87 11.60
CA LEU A 35 -4.91 3.16 11.93
C LEU A 35 -4.87 2.59 13.35
N GLN A 36 -3.71 2.12 13.82
CA GLN A 36 -3.54 1.70 15.20
C GLN A 36 -3.76 2.86 16.17
N VAL A 37 -3.17 4.03 15.92
CA VAL A 37 -3.38 5.23 16.75
C VAL A 37 -4.82 5.73 16.65
N PHE A 38 -5.41 5.71 15.46
CA PHE A 38 -6.79 6.11 15.24
C PHE A 38 -7.79 5.20 15.95
N SER A 39 -7.44 3.92 16.16
CA SER A 39 -8.31 2.95 16.83
C SER A 39 -8.71 3.35 18.26
N ASP A 40 -7.93 4.21 18.92
CA ASP A 40 -8.27 4.75 20.25
C ASP A 40 -9.36 5.83 20.21
N GLN A 41 -9.67 6.36 19.03
CA GLN A 41 -10.71 7.38 18.81
C GLN A 41 -12.02 6.81 18.26
N VAL A 42 -12.04 5.51 17.98
CA VAL A 42 -13.19 4.80 17.40
C VAL A 42 -14.00 4.13 18.52
N HIS A 43 -15.31 4.01 18.32
CA HIS A 43 -16.19 3.28 19.23
C HIS A 43 -15.68 1.85 19.48
N ASP A 44 -15.82 1.36 20.71
CA ASP A 44 -15.27 0.06 21.14
C ASP A 44 -15.76 -1.12 20.29
N ASP A 45 -16.95 -1.03 19.68
CA ASP A 45 -17.50 -2.08 18.80
C ASP A 45 -16.75 -2.20 17.46
N ASP A 46 -16.23 -1.09 16.93
CA ASP A 46 -15.55 -1.01 15.63
C ASP A 46 -14.02 -1.15 15.76
N LYS A 47 -13.48 -0.85 16.95
CA LYS A 47 -12.05 -0.89 17.26
C LYS A 47 -11.38 -2.25 16.96
N PRO A 48 -11.93 -3.42 17.35
CA PRO A 48 -11.31 -4.72 17.07
C PRO A 48 -11.22 -5.01 15.57
N LEU A 49 -12.23 -4.61 14.80
CA LEU A 49 -12.24 -4.81 13.35
C LEU A 49 -11.20 -3.93 12.67
N LEU A 50 -11.10 -2.67 13.07
CA LEU A 50 -10.09 -1.74 12.56
C LEU A 50 -8.67 -2.23 12.84
N LEU A 51 -8.40 -2.68 14.07
CA LEU A 51 -7.10 -3.23 14.46
C LEU A 51 -6.77 -4.50 13.67
N LEU A 52 -7.73 -5.41 13.51
CA LEU A 52 -7.53 -6.64 12.75
C LEU A 52 -7.14 -6.36 11.28
N GLU A 53 -7.78 -5.40 10.64
CA GLU A 53 -7.43 -5.03 9.26
C GLU A 53 -6.10 -4.27 9.17
N ALA A 54 -5.78 -3.42 10.15
CA ALA A 54 -4.47 -2.77 10.25
C ALA A 54 -3.33 -3.78 10.45
N GLU A 55 -3.54 -4.82 11.26
CA GLU A 55 -2.59 -5.91 11.49
C GLU A 55 -2.33 -6.73 10.23
N LYS A 56 -3.34 -6.92 9.36
CA LYS A 56 -3.16 -7.59 8.05
C LYS A 56 -2.34 -6.73 7.07
N LEU A 57 -2.42 -5.41 7.17
CA LEU A 57 -1.75 -4.48 6.26
C LEU A 57 -0.22 -4.52 6.43
N ILE A 58 0.25 -4.65 7.68
CA ILE A 58 1.68 -4.67 8.04
C ILE A 58 2.49 -5.75 7.30
N PRO A 59 2.14 -7.06 7.38
CA PRO A 59 2.92 -8.11 6.74
C PRO A 59 2.92 -7.98 5.22
N VAL A 60 1.80 -7.56 4.62
CA VAL A 60 1.68 -7.36 3.16
C VAL A 60 2.60 -6.23 2.70
N CYS A 61 2.58 -5.08 3.39
CA CYS A 61 3.44 -3.95 3.06
C CYS A 61 4.92 -4.28 3.29
N LYS A 62 5.25 -4.99 4.39
CA LYS A 62 6.62 -5.46 4.65
C LYS A 62 7.11 -6.41 3.57
N GLN A 63 6.29 -7.36 3.14
CA GLN A 63 6.63 -8.27 2.05
C GLN A 63 6.82 -7.54 0.72
N LEU A 64 5.98 -6.55 0.44
CA LEU A 64 6.10 -5.71 -0.76
C LEU A 64 7.41 -4.92 -0.74
N GLN A 65 7.78 -4.35 0.41
CA GLN A 65 9.02 -3.60 0.58
C GLN A 65 10.26 -4.49 0.37
N ILE A 66 10.29 -5.67 1.00
CA ILE A 66 11.37 -6.66 0.81
C ILE A 66 11.47 -7.02 -0.68
N THR A 67 10.35 -7.43 -1.27
CA THR A 67 10.29 -7.83 -2.69
C THR A 67 10.78 -6.71 -3.61
N ALA A 68 10.38 -5.46 -3.36
CA ALA A 68 10.79 -4.29 -4.14
C ALA A 68 12.30 -4.03 -4.08
N LYS A 69 12.91 -4.20 -2.90
CA LYS A 69 14.35 -4.00 -2.67
C LYS A 69 15.22 -5.14 -3.18
N THR A 70 14.72 -6.36 -3.23
CA THR A 70 15.50 -7.53 -3.68
C THR A 70 15.95 -7.34 -5.13
N SER A 71 17.26 -7.35 -5.36
CA SER A 71 17.81 -7.36 -6.72
C SER A 71 17.51 -8.69 -7.41
N VAL A 72 17.11 -8.62 -8.67
CA VAL A 72 16.86 -9.81 -9.51
C VAL A 72 17.60 -9.64 -10.83
N GLN A 73 18.18 -10.73 -11.33
CA GLN A 73 18.86 -10.76 -12.61
C GLN A 73 18.14 -11.73 -13.57
N GLY A 74 18.08 -11.36 -14.84
CA GLY A 74 17.41 -12.14 -15.87
C GLY A 74 15.91 -11.86 -16.00
N LYS A 75 15.40 -12.09 -17.21
CA LYS A 75 14.02 -11.76 -17.61
C LYS A 75 12.96 -12.51 -16.78
N SER A 76 13.18 -13.82 -16.56
CA SER A 76 12.25 -14.67 -15.82
C SER A 76 12.08 -14.21 -14.37
N ALA A 77 13.18 -13.99 -13.64
CA ALA A 77 13.14 -13.53 -12.25
C ALA A 77 12.50 -12.13 -12.13
N THR A 78 12.80 -11.23 -13.08
CA THR A 78 12.19 -9.90 -13.15
C THR A 78 10.67 -9.98 -13.32
N PHE A 79 10.19 -10.83 -14.23
CA PHE A 79 8.76 -11.00 -14.47
C PHE A 79 8.03 -11.58 -13.25
N THR A 80 8.63 -12.56 -12.58
CA THR A 80 8.10 -13.12 -11.33
C THR A 80 8.01 -12.06 -10.23
N LYS A 81 9.05 -11.22 -10.07
CA LYS A 81 9.02 -10.11 -9.12
C LYS A 81 7.89 -9.12 -9.40
N VAL A 82 7.71 -8.73 -10.66
CA VAL A 82 6.60 -7.85 -11.08
C VAL A 82 5.24 -8.47 -10.73
N LYS A 83 5.04 -9.77 -11.02
CA LYS A 83 3.80 -10.48 -10.66
C LYS A 83 3.51 -10.46 -9.16
N ILE A 84 4.52 -10.75 -8.34
CA ILE A 84 4.37 -10.75 -6.88
C ILE A 84 4.01 -9.34 -6.39
N GLN A 85 4.67 -8.29 -6.91
CA GLN A 85 4.36 -6.92 -6.51
C GLN A 85 2.93 -6.52 -6.86
N VAL A 86 2.47 -6.83 -8.08
CA VAL A 86 1.09 -6.54 -8.50
C VAL A 86 0.09 -7.27 -7.59
N PHE A 87 0.35 -8.54 -7.25
CA PHE A 87 -0.49 -9.29 -6.32
C PHE A 87 -0.58 -8.63 -4.94
N LEU A 88 0.56 -8.22 -4.36
CA LEU A 88 0.62 -7.56 -3.06
C LEU A 88 -0.06 -6.18 -3.06
N LEU A 89 0.10 -5.41 -4.15
CA LEU A 89 -0.63 -4.15 -4.36
C LEU A 89 -2.14 -4.38 -4.38
N CYS A 90 -2.62 -5.34 -5.15
CA CYS A 90 -4.04 -5.67 -5.21
C CYS A 90 -4.58 -6.09 -3.85
N ASN A 91 -3.83 -6.88 -3.09
CA ASN A 91 -4.22 -7.29 -1.73
C ASN A 91 -4.34 -6.08 -0.79
N THR A 92 -3.33 -5.19 -0.81
CA THR A 92 -3.33 -3.95 -0.03
C THR A 92 -4.55 -3.08 -0.38
N LEU A 93 -4.81 -2.85 -1.67
CA LEU A 93 -5.94 -2.05 -2.14
C LEU A 93 -7.29 -2.68 -1.77
N LEU A 94 -7.41 -4.01 -1.80
CA LEU A 94 -8.62 -4.71 -1.40
C LEU A 94 -8.91 -4.55 0.10
N LEU A 95 -7.89 -4.64 0.95
CA LEU A 95 -8.02 -4.38 2.39
C LEU A 95 -8.48 -2.95 2.66
N LEU A 96 -7.90 -1.96 1.98
CA LEU A 96 -8.31 -0.56 2.08
C LEU A 96 -9.74 -0.33 1.59
N PHE A 97 -10.12 -0.97 0.49
CA PHE A 97 -11.49 -0.92 -0.02
C PHE A 97 -12.48 -1.53 0.97
N PHE A 98 -12.13 -2.65 1.60
CA PHE A 98 -12.96 -3.31 2.60
C PHE A 98 -13.19 -2.43 3.83
N MET A 99 -12.12 -1.79 4.31
CA MET A 99 -12.17 -0.81 5.41
C MET A 99 -13.05 0.41 5.07
N ARG A 100 -12.93 0.92 3.84
CA ARG A 100 -13.74 2.05 3.33
C ARG A 100 -15.22 1.69 3.26
N LYS A 101 -15.55 0.50 2.75
CA LYS A 101 -16.93 0.01 2.64
C LYS A 101 -17.62 -0.14 3.99
N ARG A 102 -16.85 -0.46 5.04
CA ARG A 102 -17.35 -0.57 6.41
C ARG A 102 -17.42 0.76 7.17
N ASN A 103 -17.17 1.90 6.51
CA ASN A 103 -17.08 3.24 7.12
C ASN A 103 -16.02 3.35 8.25
N LEU A 104 -15.13 2.38 8.40
CA LEU A 104 -14.02 2.41 9.36
C LEU A 104 -12.95 3.44 8.96
N LEU A 105 -12.99 3.90 7.70
CA LEU A 105 -12.20 5.00 7.18
C LEU A 105 -13.10 6.25 6.98
N GLN A 106 -13.43 6.96 8.06
CA GLN A 106 -13.83 8.37 8.03
C GLN A 106 -12.59 9.28 7.81
N VAL A 107 -11.70 8.87 6.90
CA VAL A 107 -10.41 9.55 6.66
C VAL A 107 -10.59 10.58 5.55
N GLU A 108 -11.31 11.66 5.83
CA GLU A 108 -11.27 12.87 4.98
C GLU A 108 -10.08 13.79 5.34
N VAL A 109 -9.26 13.48 6.35
CA VAL A 109 -8.32 14.49 6.91
C VAL A 109 -6.82 14.23 6.63
N LEU A 110 -6.37 13.06 6.17
CA LEU A 110 -4.91 12.82 6.10
C LEU A 110 -4.27 12.72 4.70
N PHE A 111 -5.05 12.62 3.62
CA PHE A 111 -4.46 12.51 2.26
C PHE A 111 -4.33 13.84 1.50
N CYS A 112 -4.93 14.94 1.99
CA CYS A 112 -4.79 16.28 1.37
C CYS A 112 -3.75 17.20 2.04
N SER A 113 -3.27 16.88 3.24
CA SER A 113 -2.40 17.82 3.99
C SER A 113 -0.91 17.76 3.62
N SER A 114 -0.48 16.79 2.81
CA SER A 114 0.93 16.68 2.36
C SER A 114 1.21 17.26 0.98
N HIS A 115 0.19 17.74 0.25
CA HIS A 115 0.37 18.33 -1.10
C HIS A 115 -0.08 19.79 -1.25
N LEU A 116 -0.52 20.46 -0.18
CA LEU A 116 -0.94 21.87 -0.22
C LEU A 116 -0.09 22.84 0.64
N SER A 117 1.03 22.40 1.22
CA SER A 117 1.97 23.29 1.94
C SER A 117 3.27 23.61 1.18
N ARG A 118 3.30 23.35 -0.13
CA ARG A 118 4.35 23.86 -1.04
C ARG A 118 3.73 24.29 -2.36
N SER A 119 3.02 25.41 -2.33
CA SER A 119 2.86 26.36 -3.43
C SER A 119 2.82 27.76 -2.87
#